data_AF-A0A935NVY5-F1
#
_entry.id   AF-A0A935NVY5-F1
#
_cell.length_a   1.000
_cell.length_b   1.000
_cell.length_c   1.000
_cell.angle_alpha   90.00
_cell.angle_beta   90.00
_cell.angle_gamma   90.00
#
_symmetry.space_group_name_H-M   'P 1'
#
loop_
_entity.id
_entity.type
_entity.pdbx_description
1 polymer ?
#
loop_
_entity_poly.entity_id
_entity_poly.type
_entity_poly.pdbx_seq_one_letter_code
_entity_poly.pdbx_strand_id
1 'polypeptide(L)'
;MASLAACKEPPKTQPAPPIAATLEAPAPPPPTVSDYVPAEHKKGVARWKDTIVYVDGRPRGSLTFGELPVPLAVNWVEEQSSAEIRPNSDDPGYVIVKRRRYRFTDYLTAIGVNLKTVKGIHVYGPKMTDSIVATGDDLRSKDGQLLMFRFGAEVQGKALPMAAEGFGNGRTPDKISSVMVYVKRTPPKLVPNDGFYIDGAKVVGVPYYGEPLRGGVRVYLDNQMVAVIKRQELKQDAAETLPDGSLRWKLKEFLEASGVDTKGVTEGWIIRDERRKDRLTAQELAEATFEASPQAKGEVLLGRNKVRVQAIALHRRPINPADIPQPLPDEEW
;
A
#
# COMPACT_ATOMS: atom_id res chain seq x y z
N MET A 1 -64.76 55.17 23.63
CA MET A 1 -63.46 54.73 23.09
C MET A 1 -62.68 54.14 24.26
N ALA A 2 -62.15 52.93 24.29
CA ALA A 2 -61.69 52.05 23.22
C ALA A 2 -62.07 50.58 23.50
N SER A 3 -62.32 49.83 22.43
CA SER A 3 -62.76 48.43 22.41
C SER A 3 -61.70 47.52 23.03
N LEU A 4 -62.11 46.72 24.02
CA LEU A 4 -61.30 45.64 24.61
C LEU A 4 -61.11 44.53 23.57
N ALA A 5 -59.83 44.19 23.35
CA ALA A 5 -59.38 43.13 22.46
C ALA A 5 -59.68 41.75 23.06
N ALA A 6 -60.42 40.92 22.32
CA ALA A 6 -60.62 39.51 22.66
C ALA A 6 -59.46 38.68 22.09
N CYS A 7 -58.76 37.98 22.98
CA CYS A 7 -57.74 36.99 22.66
C CYS A 7 -58.33 35.86 21.82
N LYS A 8 -57.75 35.60 20.64
CA LYS A 8 -58.02 34.40 19.83
C LYS A 8 -57.15 33.25 20.32
N GLU A 9 -57.76 32.09 20.51
CA GLU A 9 -57.11 30.81 20.81
C GLU A 9 -56.05 30.42 19.75
N PRO A 10 -54.94 29.77 20.15
CA PRO A 10 -53.95 29.26 19.22
C PRO A 10 -54.47 28.02 18.44
N PRO A 11 -54.11 27.88 17.16
CA PRO A 11 -54.56 26.76 16.33
C PRO A 11 -53.90 25.45 16.76
N LYS A 12 -54.72 24.39 16.83
CA LYS A 12 -54.33 23.01 17.10
C LYS A 12 -53.35 22.50 16.03
N THR A 13 -52.14 22.15 16.44
CA THR A 13 -51.11 21.53 15.61
C THR A 13 -51.53 20.13 15.18
N GLN A 14 -51.72 19.91 13.88
CA GLN A 14 -51.86 18.57 13.30
C GLN A 14 -50.52 17.81 13.40
N PRO A 15 -50.51 16.52 13.76
CA PRO A 15 -49.31 15.70 13.70
C PRO A 15 -48.87 15.49 12.25
N ALA A 16 -47.56 15.62 12.03
CA ALA A 16 -46.93 15.37 10.74
C ALA A 16 -47.19 13.92 10.26
N PRO A 17 -47.33 13.69 8.94
CA PRO A 17 -47.47 12.35 8.39
C PRO A 17 -46.21 11.51 8.67
N PRO A 18 -46.34 10.19 8.91
CA PRO A 18 -45.21 9.32 9.14
C PRO A 18 -44.33 9.29 7.89
N ILE A 19 -43.04 9.56 8.08
CA ILE A 19 -42.01 9.35 7.06
C ILE A 19 -42.02 7.86 6.74
N ALA A 20 -42.45 7.52 5.52
CA ALA A 20 -42.33 6.17 5.00
C ALA A 20 -40.85 5.78 5.02
N ALA A 21 -40.51 4.78 5.84
CA ALA A 21 -39.20 4.16 5.82
C ALA A 21 -39.00 3.54 4.43
N THR A 22 -38.11 4.13 3.64
CA THR A 22 -37.59 3.50 2.42
C THR A 22 -36.93 2.20 2.85
N LEU A 23 -37.60 1.07 2.57
CA LEU A 23 -37.03 -0.26 2.74
C LEU A 23 -35.78 -0.35 1.87
N GLU A 24 -34.63 -0.27 2.51
CA GLU A 24 -33.34 -0.60 1.91
C GLU A 24 -33.43 -2.03 1.37
N ALA A 25 -33.11 -2.20 0.08
CA ALA A 25 -33.08 -3.52 -0.53
C ALA A 25 -32.16 -4.44 0.28
N PRO A 26 -32.52 -5.72 0.51
CA PRO A 26 -31.67 -6.65 1.23
C PRO A 26 -30.29 -6.70 0.56
N ALA A 27 -29.24 -6.61 1.39
CA ALA A 27 -27.87 -6.71 0.94
C ALA A 27 -27.72 -7.93 0.01
N PRO A 28 -26.99 -7.81 -1.12
CA PRO A 28 -26.74 -8.95 -1.99
C PRO A 28 -26.08 -10.07 -1.14
N PRO A 29 -26.44 -11.34 -1.38
CA PRO A 29 -25.82 -12.45 -0.69
C PRO A 29 -24.29 -12.37 -0.85
N PRO A 30 -23.51 -12.82 0.14
CA PRO A 30 -22.06 -12.89 0.01
C PRO A 30 -21.73 -13.61 -1.30
N PRO A 31 -20.76 -13.12 -2.09
CA PRO A 31 -20.39 -13.77 -3.34
C PRO A 31 -20.08 -15.23 -3.04
N THR A 32 -20.83 -16.14 -3.67
CA THR A 32 -20.52 -17.56 -3.66
C THR A 32 -19.08 -17.70 -4.13
N VAL A 33 -18.21 -18.19 -3.25
CA VAL A 33 -16.80 -18.42 -3.54
C VAL A 33 -16.76 -19.39 -4.71
N SER A 34 -16.55 -18.89 -5.92
CA SER A 34 -16.29 -19.77 -7.04
C SER A 34 -14.93 -20.41 -6.75
N ASP A 35 -14.88 -21.74 -6.66
CA ASP A 35 -13.64 -22.51 -6.52
C ASP A 35 -12.71 -22.42 -7.76
N TYR A 36 -13.01 -21.50 -8.67
CA TYR A 36 -12.25 -21.26 -9.87
C TYR A 36 -10.93 -20.56 -9.54
N VAL A 37 -9.86 -21.37 -9.54
CA VAL A 37 -8.48 -20.92 -9.51
C VAL A 37 -7.92 -21.09 -10.93
N PRO A 38 -7.69 -20.01 -11.70
CA PRO A 38 -7.16 -20.11 -13.06
C PRO A 38 -5.83 -20.87 -13.08
N ALA A 39 -5.50 -21.58 -14.16
CA ALA A 39 -4.38 -22.53 -14.19
C ALA A 39 -3.01 -21.90 -13.84
N GLU A 40 -2.85 -20.61 -14.12
CA GLU A 40 -1.69 -19.78 -13.76
C GLU A 40 -1.54 -19.49 -12.24
N HIS A 41 -2.56 -19.82 -11.45
CA HIS A 41 -2.58 -19.75 -9.99
C HIS A 41 -2.37 -21.12 -9.32
N LYS A 42 -2.16 -22.22 -10.06
CA LYS A 42 -1.99 -23.57 -9.46
C LYS A 42 -0.56 -23.93 -9.02
N LYS A 43 0.46 -23.10 -9.32
CA LYS A 43 1.85 -23.31 -8.87
C LYS A 43 2.23 -22.31 -7.77
N GLY A 44 2.75 -22.81 -6.65
CA GLY A 44 2.91 -22.09 -5.38
C GLY A 44 3.94 -20.96 -5.35
N VAL A 45 3.88 -20.18 -4.26
CA VAL A 45 4.81 -19.20 -3.60
C VAL A 45 5.61 -18.18 -4.46
N ALA A 46 5.75 -18.36 -5.77
CA ALA A 46 6.20 -17.33 -6.72
C ALA A 46 5.18 -16.18 -6.91
N ARG A 47 4.19 -16.08 -6.01
CA ARG A 47 2.95 -15.31 -6.14
C ARG A 47 3.05 -13.83 -5.72
N TRP A 48 4.12 -13.40 -5.03
CA TRP A 48 4.22 -12.06 -4.43
C TRP A 48 5.56 -11.38 -4.73
N LYS A 49 5.77 -11.00 -6.00
CA LYS A 49 7.00 -10.32 -6.42
C LYS A 49 7.13 -8.92 -5.81
N ASP A 50 6.01 -8.25 -5.56
CA ASP A 50 5.94 -6.96 -4.89
C ASP A 50 5.37 -7.14 -3.47
N THR A 51 5.93 -6.44 -2.48
CA THR A 51 5.48 -6.53 -1.09
C THR A 51 4.43 -5.45 -0.82
N ILE A 52 3.20 -5.73 -1.23
CA ILE A 52 2.10 -4.76 -1.18
C ILE A 52 1.45 -4.74 0.22
N VAL A 53 1.08 -3.53 0.65
CA VAL A 53 0.31 -3.25 1.86
C VAL A 53 -1.14 -2.95 1.48
N TYR A 54 -2.06 -3.72 2.07
CA TYR A 54 -3.48 -3.61 1.81
C TYR A 54 -4.21 -3.14 3.06
N VAL A 55 -5.23 -2.30 2.86
CA VAL A 55 -6.16 -1.86 3.91
C VAL A 55 -7.55 -2.32 3.52
N ASP A 56 -8.14 -3.20 4.33
CA ASP A 56 -9.42 -3.86 4.05
C ASP A 56 -9.50 -4.50 2.65
N GLY A 57 -8.38 -5.08 2.19
CA GLY A 57 -8.26 -5.75 0.89
C GLY A 57 -7.98 -4.83 -0.30
N ARG A 58 -7.86 -3.51 -0.09
CA ARG A 58 -7.46 -2.55 -1.14
C ARG A 58 -5.98 -2.21 -1.02
N PRO A 59 -5.20 -2.26 -2.11
CA PRO A 59 -3.79 -1.87 -2.06
C PRO A 59 -3.68 -0.38 -1.73
N ARG A 60 -2.82 -0.03 -0.78
CA ARG A 60 -2.59 1.35 -0.34
C ARG A 60 -1.13 1.77 -0.41
N GLY A 61 -0.22 0.81 -0.45
CA GLY A 61 1.20 1.08 -0.58
C GLY A 61 2.01 -0.16 -0.95
N SER A 62 3.30 0.05 -1.17
CA SER A 62 4.29 -1.02 -1.34
C SER A 62 5.39 -0.84 -0.31
N LEU A 63 5.97 -1.94 0.14
CA LEU A 63 7.25 -1.97 0.83
C LEU A 63 8.35 -2.16 -0.23
N THR A 64 8.61 -1.08 -0.97
CA THR A 64 9.74 -0.91 -1.90
C THR A 64 10.39 0.41 -1.56
N PHE A 65 11.73 0.47 -1.48
CA PHE A 65 12.44 1.66 -0.97
C PHE A 65 12.02 2.97 -1.66
N GLY A 66 12.10 3.02 -3.00
CA GLY A 66 11.74 4.21 -3.79
C GLY A 66 10.26 4.58 -3.73
N GLU A 67 9.40 3.69 -3.25
CA GLU A 67 7.95 3.89 -3.12
C GLU A 67 7.53 4.21 -1.67
N LEU A 68 8.47 4.26 -0.73
CA LEU A 68 8.18 4.65 0.64
C LEU A 68 7.64 6.09 0.69
N PRO A 69 6.67 6.38 1.58
CA PRO A 69 6.19 7.73 1.81
C PRO A 69 7.34 8.69 2.12
N VAL A 70 7.29 9.90 1.55
CA VAL A 70 8.29 10.94 1.82
C VAL A 70 8.40 11.28 3.32
N PRO A 71 7.31 11.45 4.10
CA PRO A 71 7.43 11.81 5.51
C PRO A 71 7.81 10.62 6.42
N LEU A 72 8.11 9.44 5.87
CA LEU A 72 8.42 8.27 6.67
C LEU A 72 9.80 8.39 7.33
N ALA A 73 9.80 8.49 8.66
CA ALA A 73 11.02 8.59 9.44
C ALA A 73 11.84 7.30 9.40
N VAL A 74 13.16 7.47 9.22
CA VAL A 74 14.13 6.40 9.41
C VAL A 74 14.41 6.23 10.91
N ASN A 75 14.41 4.99 11.37
CA ASN A 75 14.89 4.61 12.69
C ASN A 75 16.26 3.93 12.51
N TRP A 76 17.34 4.61 12.90
CA TRP A 76 18.68 4.04 12.90
C TRP A 76 18.86 3.17 14.13
N VAL A 77 19.14 1.89 13.91
CA VAL A 77 19.39 0.93 15.00
C VAL A 77 20.81 0.42 14.89
N GLU A 78 21.54 0.51 16.01
CA GLU A 78 22.87 -0.06 16.13
C GLU A 78 22.79 -1.57 16.34
N GLU A 79 23.55 -2.32 15.55
CA GLU A 79 23.56 -3.78 15.56
C GLU A 79 24.99 -4.28 15.44
N GLN A 80 25.30 -5.39 16.12
CA GLN A 80 26.59 -6.07 15.96
C GLN A 80 26.58 -6.84 14.64
N SER A 81 27.48 -6.50 13.73
CA SER A 81 27.75 -7.25 12.52
C SER A 81 29.08 -7.96 12.65
N SER A 82 29.13 -9.23 12.25
CA SER A 82 30.40 -9.96 12.20
C SER A 82 31.39 -9.23 11.30
N ALA A 83 32.63 -9.13 11.75
CA ALA A 83 33.74 -8.53 11.04
C ALA A 83 34.88 -9.54 10.94
N GLU A 84 35.66 -9.44 9.87
CA GLU A 84 36.85 -10.25 9.71
C GLU A 84 37.85 -9.93 10.83
N ILE A 85 38.27 -10.97 11.56
CA ILE A 85 39.31 -10.85 12.57
C ILE A 85 40.64 -10.86 11.85
N ARG A 86 41.43 -9.80 12.00
CA ARG A 86 42.78 -9.77 11.44
C ARG A 86 43.64 -10.85 12.14
N PRO A 87 44.43 -11.64 11.39
CA PRO A 87 45.33 -12.62 12.01
C PRO A 87 46.24 -11.96 13.05
N ASN A 88 46.33 -12.55 14.24
CA ASN A 88 47.08 -12.04 15.40
C ASN A 88 46.58 -10.68 15.97
N SER A 89 45.28 -10.37 15.83
CA SER A 89 44.66 -9.23 16.50
C SER A 89 43.69 -9.68 17.61
N ASP A 90 43.52 -8.84 18.62
CA ASP A 90 42.47 -8.96 19.65
C ASP A 90 41.15 -8.28 19.20
N ASP A 91 40.94 -8.12 17.89
CA ASP A 91 39.73 -7.50 17.36
C ASP A 91 38.50 -8.36 17.75
N PRO A 92 37.41 -7.77 18.25
CA PRO A 92 36.29 -8.51 18.84
C PRO A 92 35.47 -9.36 17.86
N GLY A 93 35.86 -9.42 16.58
CA GLY A 93 35.16 -10.17 15.53
C GLY A 93 33.80 -9.59 15.14
N TYR A 94 33.49 -8.39 15.63
CA TYR A 94 32.30 -7.65 15.27
C TYR A 94 32.57 -6.15 15.18
N VAL A 95 31.74 -5.46 14.40
CA VAL A 95 31.64 -4.00 14.35
C VAL A 95 30.20 -3.59 14.63
N ILE A 96 30.01 -2.43 15.25
CA ILE A 96 28.69 -1.84 15.38
C ILE A 96 28.34 -1.15 14.07
N VAL A 97 27.30 -1.64 13.40
CA VAL A 97 26.75 -1.04 12.19
C VAL A 97 25.43 -0.36 12.52
N LYS A 98 25.14 0.75 11.84
CA LYS A 98 23.83 1.40 11.91
C LYS A 98 22.99 0.87 10.77
N ARG A 99 21.90 0.16 11.09
CA ARG A 99 20.95 -0.36 10.11
C ARG A 99 19.72 0.51 10.06
N ARG A 100 19.24 0.74 8.83
CA ARG A 100 18.04 1.50 8.53
C ARG A 100 16.80 0.65 8.82
N ARG A 101 15.88 1.16 9.63
CA ARG A 101 14.60 0.50 9.92
C ARG A 101 13.43 1.48 9.84
N TYR A 102 12.25 0.94 9.59
CA TYR A 102 11.01 1.71 9.45
C TYR A 102 9.93 1.11 10.33
N ARG A 103 9.27 1.92 11.16
CA ARG A 103 8.16 1.45 11.97
C ARG A 103 6.92 1.24 11.11
N PHE A 104 6.21 0.15 11.35
CA PHE A 104 4.93 -0.08 10.69
C PHE A 104 3.89 0.98 11.05
N THR A 105 3.86 1.45 12.30
CA THR A 105 2.94 2.51 12.74
C THR A 105 3.12 3.81 11.97
N ASP A 106 4.38 4.20 11.74
CA ASP A 106 4.73 5.44 11.03
C ASP A 106 4.41 5.29 9.54
N TYR A 107 4.75 4.15 8.95
CA TYR A 107 4.41 3.82 7.57
C TYR A 107 2.90 3.86 7.33
N LEU A 108 2.12 3.20 8.17
CA LEU A 108 0.67 3.16 8.07
C LEU A 108 0.05 4.54 8.19
N THR A 109 0.53 5.35 9.13
CA THR A 109 0.09 6.75 9.27
C THR A 109 0.43 7.56 8.02
N ALA A 110 1.63 7.39 7.46
CA ALA A 110 2.08 8.11 6.27
C ALA A 110 1.30 7.76 5.00
N ILE A 111 0.78 6.53 4.87
CA ILE A 111 -0.15 6.15 3.79
C ILE A 111 -1.62 6.45 4.12
N GLY A 112 -1.89 7.22 5.19
CA GLY A 112 -3.21 7.71 5.56
C GLY A 112 -4.10 6.75 6.36
N VAL A 113 -3.52 5.72 6.98
CA VAL A 113 -4.28 4.83 7.89
C VAL A 113 -4.35 5.46 9.27
N ASN A 114 -5.56 5.64 9.79
CA ASN A 114 -5.77 6.04 11.18
C ASN A 114 -5.55 4.84 12.10
N LEU A 115 -4.44 4.83 12.85
CA LEU A 115 -4.10 3.73 13.75
C LEU A 115 -5.14 3.45 14.83
N LYS A 116 -5.97 4.43 15.22
CA LYS A 116 -7.02 4.25 16.22
C LYS A 116 -8.16 3.34 15.73
N THR A 117 -8.36 3.25 14.42
CA THR A 117 -9.44 2.45 13.82
C THR A 117 -8.96 1.07 13.35
N VAL A 118 -7.66 0.80 13.42
CA VAL A 118 -7.11 -0.51 13.08
C VAL A 118 -7.58 -1.54 14.11
N LYS A 119 -8.21 -2.60 13.58
CA LYS A 119 -8.66 -3.79 14.33
C LYS A 119 -7.56 -4.85 14.43
N GLY A 120 -6.71 -4.95 13.41
CA GLY A 120 -5.58 -5.86 13.41
C GLY A 120 -4.67 -5.69 12.19
N ILE A 121 -3.47 -6.25 12.28
CA ILE A 121 -2.47 -6.30 11.22
C ILE A 121 -1.91 -7.71 11.10
N HIS A 122 -1.83 -8.21 9.87
CA HIS A 122 -1.14 -9.44 9.55
C HIS A 122 0.04 -9.13 8.63
N VAL A 123 1.25 -9.49 9.05
CA VAL A 123 2.46 -9.42 8.22
C VAL A 123 2.77 -10.83 7.76
N TYR A 124 2.44 -11.11 6.49
CA TYR A 124 2.52 -12.45 5.94
C TYR A 124 3.93 -12.80 5.52
N GLY A 125 4.42 -13.96 5.97
CA GLY A 125 5.59 -14.60 5.43
C GLY A 125 5.32 -15.41 4.17
N PRO A 126 6.33 -16.15 3.66
CA PRO A 126 6.19 -17.01 2.49
C PRO A 126 5.19 -18.15 2.68
N LYS A 127 5.04 -18.61 3.94
CA LYS A 127 4.01 -19.56 4.36
C LYS A 127 2.98 -18.81 5.18
N MET A 128 1.70 -19.06 4.94
CA MET A 128 0.61 -18.36 5.66
C MET A 128 0.69 -18.57 7.18
N THR A 129 1.09 -19.76 7.63
CA THR A 129 1.29 -20.08 9.05
C THR A 129 2.49 -19.36 9.68
N ASP A 130 3.38 -18.82 8.86
CA ASP A 130 4.54 -18.04 9.25
C ASP A 130 4.23 -16.56 9.03
N SER A 131 3.33 -16.03 9.85
CA SER A 131 2.88 -14.63 9.77
C SER A 131 2.83 -14.04 11.17
N ILE A 132 3.24 -12.78 11.30
CA ILE A 132 2.91 -11.99 12.50
C ILE A 132 1.41 -11.68 12.43
N VAL A 133 0.68 -11.99 13.49
CA VAL A 133 -0.73 -11.63 13.66
C VAL A 133 -0.84 -10.83 14.95
N ALA A 134 -1.25 -9.56 14.82
CA ALA A 134 -1.36 -8.64 15.94
C ALA A 134 -2.69 -7.89 15.88
N THR A 135 -3.27 -7.64 17.05
CA THR A 135 -4.47 -6.80 17.19
C THR A 135 -4.12 -5.32 16.99
N GLY A 136 -5.15 -4.48 16.87
CA GLY A 136 -4.97 -3.03 16.89
C GLY A 136 -4.31 -2.53 18.18
N ASP A 137 -4.63 -3.12 19.33
CA ASP A 137 -4.07 -2.72 20.62
C ASP A 137 -2.59 -3.13 20.73
N ASP A 138 -2.23 -4.32 20.26
CA ASP A 138 -0.84 -4.75 20.15
C ASP A 138 -0.03 -3.76 19.31
N LEU A 139 -0.55 -3.36 18.14
CA LEU A 139 0.11 -2.41 17.25
C LEU A 139 0.30 -1.02 17.90
N ARG A 140 -0.61 -0.60 18.78
CA ARG A 140 -0.54 0.69 19.50
C ARG A 140 0.28 0.62 20.80
N SER A 141 0.69 -0.57 21.23
CA SER A 141 1.46 -0.79 22.45
C SER A 141 2.93 -0.34 22.28
N LYS A 142 3.69 -0.39 23.39
CA LYS A 142 5.15 -0.15 23.36
C LYS A 142 5.87 -1.17 22.47
N ASP A 143 5.47 -2.44 22.51
CA ASP A 143 6.07 -3.48 21.67
C ASP A 143 5.67 -3.32 20.20
N GLY A 144 4.48 -2.77 19.94
CA GLY A 144 4.05 -2.36 18.60
C GLY A 144 4.95 -1.30 17.97
N GLN A 145 5.62 -0.46 18.78
CA GLN A 145 6.62 0.48 18.29
C GLN A 145 7.92 -0.19 17.83
N LEU A 146 8.15 -1.44 18.23
CA LEU A 146 9.26 -2.28 17.81
C LEU A 146 8.91 -3.17 16.62
N LEU A 147 7.64 -3.17 16.18
CA LEU A 147 7.24 -3.76 14.90
C LEU A 147 7.75 -2.88 13.76
N MET A 148 8.89 -3.27 13.19
CA MET A 148 9.60 -2.55 12.14
C MET A 148 9.81 -3.43 10.91
N PHE A 149 10.26 -2.82 9.82
CA PHE A 149 10.81 -3.53 8.68
C PHE A 149 12.10 -2.85 8.20
N ARG A 150 12.93 -3.65 7.52
CA ARG A 150 14.09 -3.19 6.74
C ARG A 150 14.10 -3.88 5.39
N PHE A 151 14.99 -3.49 4.48
CA PHE A 151 15.19 -4.23 3.23
C PHE A 151 16.42 -5.13 3.33
N GLY A 152 16.38 -6.28 2.64
CA GLY A 152 17.45 -7.27 2.70
C GLY A 152 18.82 -6.75 2.21
N ALA A 153 18.82 -5.81 1.27
CA ALA A 153 20.01 -5.08 0.82
C ALA A 153 19.90 -3.59 1.17
N GLU A 154 19.51 -3.29 2.42
CA GLU A 154 19.35 -1.96 3.06
C GLU A 154 18.31 -1.04 2.42
N VAL A 155 18.51 -0.72 1.16
CA VAL A 155 17.71 0.14 0.30
C VAL A 155 17.22 -0.61 -0.92
N GLN A 156 17.50 -1.91 -1.01
CA GLN A 156 16.99 -2.77 -2.08
C GLN A 156 16.45 -4.12 -1.62
N GLY A 157 15.63 -4.72 -2.48
CA GLY A 157 15.16 -6.09 -2.33
C GLY A 157 13.97 -6.23 -1.38
N LYS A 158 13.79 -7.44 -0.85
CA LYS A 158 12.59 -7.78 -0.08
C LYS A 158 12.61 -7.16 1.31
N ALA A 159 11.45 -6.64 1.71
CA ALA A 159 11.25 -6.19 3.08
C ALA A 159 11.27 -7.38 4.05
N LEU A 160 11.97 -7.22 5.18
CA LEU A 160 12.13 -8.20 6.25
C LEU A 160 11.50 -7.62 7.52
N PRO A 161 10.65 -8.36 8.24
CA PRO A 161 10.03 -7.84 9.45
C PRO A 161 10.96 -7.99 10.64
N MET A 162 10.81 -7.10 11.60
CA MET A 162 11.45 -7.12 12.91
C MET A 162 10.35 -6.85 13.93
N ALA A 163 10.31 -7.61 15.01
CA ALA A 163 9.35 -7.40 16.08
C ALA A 163 9.99 -7.72 17.43
N ALA A 164 9.43 -7.20 18.51
CA ALA A 164 9.78 -7.64 19.85
C ALA A 164 9.51 -9.14 20.03
N GLU A 165 10.27 -9.78 20.93
CA GLU A 165 10.02 -11.18 21.28
C GLU A 165 8.59 -11.34 21.81
N GLY A 166 7.88 -12.37 21.34
CA GLY A 166 6.50 -12.64 21.75
C GLY A 166 5.45 -11.67 21.18
N PHE A 167 5.82 -10.69 20.34
CA PHE A 167 4.86 -9.73 19.78
C PHE A 167 3.72 -10.41 19.01
N GLY A 168 2.47 -9.99 19.27
CA GLY A 168 1.27 -10.56 18.65
C GLY A 168 1.11 -12.06 18.94
N ASN A 169 1.25 -12.88 17.92
CA ASN A 169 1.24 -14.35 18.03
C ASN A 169 2.62 -14.97 18.28
N GLY A 170 3.65 -14.16 18.56
CA GLY A 170 5.01 -14.61 18.86
C GLY A 170 5.76 -15.23 17.67
N ARG A 171 5.33 -14.95 16.43
CA ARG A 171 5.99 -15.42 15.21
C ARG A 171 6.57 -14.24 14.45
N THR A 172 7.74 -14.41 13.85
CA THR A 172 8.36 -13.42 12.98
C THR A 172 8.89 -14.14 11.73
N PRO A 173 8.29 -13.94 10.55
CA PRO A 173 8.76 -14.61 9.35
C PRO A 173 10.08 -14.02 8.86
N ASP A 174 10.85 -14.81 8.13
CA ASP A 174 12.13 -14.38 7.55
C ASP A 174 11.98 -13.20 6.57
N LYS A 175 10.90 -13.19 5.78
CA LYS A 175 10.63 -12.14 4.78
C LYS A 175 9.15 -11.83 4.66
N ILE A 176 8.84 -10.59 4.28
CA ILE A 176 7.46 -10.13 4.09
C ILE A 176 7.02 -10.40 2.65
N SER A 177 5.96 -11.18 2.50
CA SER A 177 5.27 -11.39 1.22
C SER A 177 4.17 -10.36 0.99
N SER A 178 3.42 -10.00 2.04
CA SER A 178 2.40 -8.95 1.98
C SER A 178 1.98 -8.52 3.39
N VAL A 179 1.32 -7.37 3.51
CA VAL A 179 0.81 -6.83 4.77
C VAL A 179 -0.68 -6.55 4.62
N MET A 180 -1.50 -7.09 5.51
CA MET A 180 -2.93 -6.84 5.54
C MET A 180 -3.27 -6.06 6.81
N VAL A 181 -3.92 -4.91 6.63
CA VAL A 181 -4.42 -4.08 7.71
C VAL A 181 -5.93 -4.09 7.67
N TYR A 182 -6.55 -4.42 8.79
CA TYR A 182 -7.99 -4.53 8.94
C TYR A 182 -8.48 -3.32 9.73
N VAL A 183 -9.33 -2.50 9.11
CA VAL A 183 -9.92 -1.30 9.72
C VAL A 183 -11.42 -1.50 9.87
N LYS A 184 -12.10 -1.79 8.76
CA LYS A 184 -13.54 -2.08 8.76
C LYS A 184 -13.81 -3.58 8.84
N ARG A 185 -13.02 -4.38 8.13
CA ARG A 185 -13.19 -5.83 8.07
C ARG A 185 -12.73 -6.51 9.36
N THR A 186 -13.32 -7.66 9.68
CA THR A 186 -12.92 -8.47 10.83
C THR A 186 -11.55 -9.08 10.56
N PRO A 187 -10.53 -8.98 11.42
CA PRO A 187 -9.29 -9.70 11.22
C PRO A 187 -9.51 -11.23 11.22
N PRO A 188 -9.00 -11.97 10.23
CA PRO A 188 -9.04 -13.44 10.23
C PRO A 188 -8.29 -14.01 11.44
N LYS A 189 -8.73 -15.14 11.98
CA LYS A 189 -8.02 -15.83 13.06
C LYS A 189 -7.04 -16.84 12.50
N LEU A 190 -5.78 -16.80 12.93
CA LEU A 190 -4.82 -17.84 12.59
C LEU A 190 -5.02 -19.04 13.53
N VAL A 191 -5.32 -20.20 12.97
CA VAL A 191 -5.28 -21.49 13.66
C VAL A 191 -3.89 -22.10 13.43
N PRO A 192 -3.13 -22.40 14.51
CA PRO A 192 -1.78 -22.95 14.38
C PRO A 192 -1.73 -24.19 13.50
N ASN A 193 -0.75 -24.24 12.60
CA ASN A 193 -0.49 -25.35 11.66
C ASN A 193 -1.60 -25.66 10.65
N ASP A 194 -2.70 -24.89 10.63
CA ASP A 194 -3.83 -25.16 9.75
C ASP A 194 -4.07 -24.02 8.74
N GLY A 195 -4.23 -22.78 9.22
CA GLY A 195 -4.43 -21.62 8.35
C GLY A 195 -5.31 -20.53 8.96
N PHE A 196 -5.81 -19.64 8.12
CA PHE A 196 -6.67 -18.54 8.57
C PHE A 196 -8.14 -18.90 8.46
N TYR A 197 -8.95 -18.38 9.39
CA TYR A 197 -10.38 -18.58 9.45
C TYR A 197 -11.11 -17.24 9.56
N ILE A 198 -12.24 -17.13 8.86
CA ILE A 198 -13.22 -16.04 9.00
C ILE A 198 -14.56 -16.71 9.28
N ASP A 199 -15.24 -16.30 10.35
CA ASP A 199 -16.58 -16.77 10.70
C ASP A 199 -16.71 -18.31 10.70
N GLY A 200 -15.67 -19.01 11.16
CA GLY A 200 -15.62 -20.47 11.25
C GLY A 200 -15.23 -21.19 9.96
N ALA A 201 -15.11 -20.49 8.82
CA ALA A 201 -14.68 -21.06 7.55
C ALA A 201 -13.19 -20.84 7.30
N LYS A 202 -12.49 -21.90 6.86
CA LYS A 202 -11.08 -21.81 6.46
C LYS A 202 -10.96 -20.97 5.20
N VAL A 203 -10.06 -20.00 5.23
CA VAL A 203 -9.76 -19.15 4.08
C VAL A 203 -8.66 -19.79 3.24
N VAL A 204 -8.92 -19.89 1.94
CA VAL A 204 -7.92 -20.29 0.95
C VAL A 204 -7.28 -19.03 0.35
N GLY A 205 -5.95 -18.93 0.42
CA GLY A 205 -5.23 -17.74 -0.02
C GLY A 205 -5.25 -16.63 1.04
N VAL A 206 -5.03 -15.38 0.62
CA VAL A 206 -4.99 -14.26 1.56
C VAL A 206 -6.40 -13.75 1.83
N PRO A 207 -6.83 -13.62 3.09
CA PRO A 207 -8.22 -13.25 3.39
C PRO A 207 -8.60 -11.84 2.96
N TYR A 208 -9.90 -11.66 2.69
CA TYR A 208 -10.51 -10.40 2.23
C TYR A 208 -10.03 -9.91 0.87
N TYR A 209 -9.42 -10.82 0.14
CA TYR A 209 -8.66 -10.51 -1.04
C TYR A 209 -8.96 -11.52 -2.15
N GLY A 210 -9.05 -11.00 -3.38
CA GLY A 210 -9.18 -11.80 -4.60
C GLY A 210 -7.80 -12.10 -5.19
N GLU A 211 -7.54 -11.65 -6.42
CA GLU A 211 -6.28 -11.89 -7.13
C GLU A 211 -5.16 -10.92 -6.75
N PRO A 212 -3.95 -11.39 -6.36
CA PRO A 212 -2.77 -10.57 -5.95
C PRO A 212 -2.47 -9.42 -6.91
N LEU A 213 -2.19 -8.23 -6.38
CA LEU A 213 -1.68 -7.15 -7.20
C LEU A 213 -0.31 -7.61 -7.67
N ARG A 214 -0.25 -7.96 -8.96
CA ARG A 214 0.92 -8.53 -9.59
C ARG A 214 1.32 -7.65 -10.76
N GLY A 215 2.47 -6.99 -10.59
CA GLY A 215 2.98 -6.07 -11.60
C GLY A 215 2.02 -4.92 -11.89
N GLY A 216 2.21 -4.32 -13.06
CA GLY A 216 1.64 -3.02 -13.37
C GLY A 216 2.41 -1.89 -12.70
N VAL A 217 2.17 -0.67 -13.17
CA VAL A 217 2.85 0.52 -12.68
C VAL A 217 1.98 1.20 -11.65
N ARG A 218 2.50 1.31 -10.43
CA ARG A 218 1.75 1.87 -9.29
C ARG A 218 1.79 3.39 -9.36
N VAL A 219 0.65 4.02 -9.15
CA VAL A 219 0.55 5.48 -9.08
C VAL A 219 0.14 5.89 -7.68
N TYR A 220 0.93 6.78 -7.10
CA TYR A 220 0.71 7.35 -5.78
C TYR A 220 0.27 8.80 -5.92
N LEU A 221 -0.64 9.23 -5.06
CA LEU A 221 -0.97 10.63 -4.85
C LEU A 221 -0.81 10.93 -3.37
N ASP A 222 0.07 11.88 -3.05
CA ASP A 222 0.35 12.29 -1.67
C ASP A 222 0.66 11.09 -0.74
N ASN A 223 1.51 10.17 -1.23
CA ASN A 223 1.95 8.91 -0.59
C ASN A 223 0.94 7.76 -0.55
N GLN A 224 -0.27 7.93 -1.05
CA GLN A 224 -1.27 6.86 -1.12
C GLN A 224 -1.31 6.26 -2.51
N MET A 225 -1.27 4.93 -2.62
CA MET A 225 -1.54 4.28 -3.91
C MET A 225 -3.01 4.54 -4.30
N VAL A 226 -3.19 5.16 -5.47
CA VAL A 226 -4.51 5.58 -5.98
C VAL A 226 -4.90 4.89 -7.28
N ALA A 227 -3.92 4.42 -8.05
CA ALA A 227 -4.17 3.68 -9.28
C ALA A 227 -3.05 2.69 -9.57
N VAL A 228 -3.32 1.71 -10.43
CA VAL A 228 -2.31 0.82 -11.00
C VAL A 228 -2.56 0.72 -12.49
N ILE A 229 -1.55 1.05 -13.28
CA ILE A 229 -1.59 0.90 -14.73
C ILE A 229 -1.29 -0.55 -15.06
N LYS A 230 -2.30 -1.29 -15.50
CA LYS A 230 -2.17 -2.67 -15.99
C LYS A 230 -2.52 -2.72 -17.47
N ARG A 231 -1.61 -3.28 -18.27
CA ARG A 231 -1.75 -3.35 -19.72
C ARG A 231 -3.07 -3.98 -20.17
N GLN A 232 -3.48 -5.09 -19.53
CA GLN A 232 -4.72 -5.79 -19.89
C GLN A 232 -6.00 -5.05 -19.48
N GLU A 233 -5.89 -4.03 -18.63
CA GLU A 233 -7.01 -3.20 -18.17
C GLU A 233 -7.07 -1.86 -18.93
N LEU A 234 -6.12 -1.59 -19.83
CA LEU A 234 -6.10 -0.36 -20.63
C LEU A 234 -7.13 -0.42 -21.75
N LYS A 235 -7.95 0.63 -21.81
CA LYS A 235 -8.93 0.84 -22.86
C LYS A 235 -8.23 1.25 -24.16
N GLN A 236 -8.40 0.45 -25.22
CA GLN A 236 -7.73 0.68 -26.50
C GLN A 236 -8.28 1.89 -27.26
N ASP A 237 -9.57 2.19 -27.11
CA ASP A 237 -10.25 3.36 -27.69
C ASP A 237 -9.80 4.69 -27.06
N ALA A 238 -9.20 4.65 -25.87
CA ALA A 238 -8.56 5.80 -25.24
C ALA A 238 -7.08 5.98 -25.63
N ALA A 239 -6.55 5.15 -26.53
CA ALA A 239 -5.16 5.22 -26.98
C ALA A 239 -5.02 5.96 -28.32
N GLU A 240 -3.93 6.69 -28.47
CA GLU A 240 -3.40 7.09 -29.77
C GLU A 240 -2.61 5.92 -30.38
N THR A 241 -2.86 5.61 -31.65
CA THR A 241 -2.05 4.64 -32.40
C THR A 241 -0.90 5.36 -33.07
N LEU A 242 0.33 4.95 -32.77
CA LEU A 242 1.55 5.51 -33.34
C LEU A 242 1.89 4.88 -34.71
N PRO A 243 2.79 5.48 -35.51
CA PRO A 243 3.17 4.96 -36.82
C PRO A 243 3.77 3.54 -36.81
N ASP A 244 4.36 3.12 -35.68
CA ASP A 244 4.90 1.77 -35.48
C ASP A 244 3.84 0.75 -35.01
N GLY A 245 2.57 1.17 -34.94
CA GLY A 245 1.44 0.37 -34.46
C GLY A 245 1.36 0.23 -32.94
N SER A 246 2.27 0.85 -32.18
CA SER A 246 2.18 0.85 -30.72
C SER A 246 1.10 1.81 -30.22
N LEU A 247 0.52 1.49 -29.07
CA LEU A 247 -0.53 2.27 -28.43
C LEU A 247 0.07 3.18 -27.36
N ARG A 248 -0.38 4.43 -27.36
CA ARG A 248 0.02 5.46 -26.41
C ARG A 248 -1.19 6.03 -25.71
N TRP A 249 -1.13 6.14 -24.39
CA TRP A 249 -2.18 6.74 -23.57
C TRP A 249 -1.67 8.04 -22.94
N LYS A 250 -2.55 9.00 -22.71
CA LYS A 250 -2.25 10.16 -21.88
C LYS A 250 -2.40 9.80 -20.41
N LEU A 251 -1.38 10.13 -19.62
CA LEU A 251 -1.34 9.79 -18.19
C LEU A 251 -2.49 10.45 -17.43
N LYS A 252 -2.71 11.75 -17.65
CA LYS A 252 -3.77 12.50 -16.98
C LYS A 252 -5.16 11.92 -17.24
N GLU A 253 -5.48 11.64 -18.50
CA GLU A 253 -6.79 11.08 -18.89
C GLU A 253 -7.00 9.68 -18.27
N PHE A 254 -5.96 8.84 -18.23
CA PHE A 254 -6.01 7.55 -17.53
C PHE A 254 -6.29 7.72 -16.03
N LEU A 255 -5.62 8.67 -15.37
CA LEU A 255 -5.78 8.91 -13.94
C LEU A 255 -7.18 9.41 -13.60
N GLU A 256 -7.67 10.39 -14.34
CA GLU A 256 -9.04 10.93 -14.16
C GLU A 256 -10.09 9.85 -14.43
N ALA A 257 -9.93 9.04 -15.48
CA ALA A 257 -10.80 7.89 -15.75
C ALA A 257 -10.75 6.80 -14.67
N SER A 258 -9.62 6.70 -13.95
CA SER A 258 -9.46 5.83 -12.79
C SER A 258 -10.00 6.44 -11.49
N GLY A 259 -10.63 7.62 -11.55
CA GLY A 259 -11.20 8.32 -10.40
C GLY A 259 -10.18 9.05 -9.53
N VAL A 260 -8.96 9.27 -10.03
CA VAL A 260 -7.92 10.02 -9.32
C VAL A 260 -8.16 11.52 -9.52
N ASP A 261 -8.28 12.25 -8.42
CA ASP A 261 -8.33 13.71 -8.46
C ASP A 261 -6.93 14.29 -8.69
N THR A 262 -6.62 14.62 -9.94
CA THR A 262 -5.36 15.24 -10.34
C THR A 262 -5.33 16.75 -10.13
N LYS A 263 -6.41 17.35 -9.60
CA LYS A 263 -6.44 18.80 -9.36
C LYS A 263 -5.41 19.19 -8.30
N GLY A 264 -4.62 20.20 -8.64
CA GLY A 264 -3.59 20.73 -7.74
C GLY A 264 -2.33 19.87 -7.64
N VAL A 265 -2.15 18.84 -8.47
CA VAL A 265 -0.86 18.14 -8.58
C VAL A 265 0.17 19.12 -9.16
N THR A 266 1.26 19.32 -8.43
CA THR A 266 2.32 20.29 -8.77
C THR A 266 3.56 19.63 -9.35
N GLU A 267 3.81 18.37 -8.99
CA GLU A 267 4.95 17.60 -9.48
C GLU A 267 4.70 16.09 -9.42
N GLY A 268 5.54 15.34 -10.13
CA GLY A 268 5.57 13.90 -10.11
C GLY A 268 6.99 13.38 -10.06
N TRP A 269 7.22 12.26 -9.39
CA TRP A 269 8.50 11.58 -9.34
C TRP A 269 8.40 10.22 -10.01
N ILE A 270 9.30 9.97 -10.96
CA ILE A 270 9.46 8.68 -11.61
C ILE A 270 10.28 7.78 -10.69
N ILE A 271 9.69 6.62 -10.39
CA ILE A 271 10.33 5.58 -9.58
C ILE A 271 10.74 4.42 -10.49
N ARG A 272 12.04 4.12 -10.50
CA ARG A 272 12.67 3.02 -11.23
C ARG A 272 13.92 2.57 -10.50
N ASP A 273 14.24 1.29 -10.62
CA ASP A 273 15.35 0.65 -9.89
C ASP A 273 15.24 0.94 -8.38
N GLU A 274 14.02 0.88 -7.85
CA GLU A 274 13.70 1.12 -6.44
C GLU A 274 14.12 2.52 -5.93
N ARG A 275 14.24 3.53 -6.81
CA ARG A 275 14.61 4.91 -6.48
C ARG A 275 13.73 5.94 -7.18
N ARG A 276 13.51 7.09 -6.55
CA ARG A 276 13.00 8.31 -7.22
C ARG A 276 14.16 8.94 -7.99
N LYS A 277 14.14 8.89 -9.32
CA LYS A 277 15.26 9.36 -10.16
C LYS A 277 14.98 10.66 -10.87
N ASP A 278 13.78 10.79 -11.42
CA ASP A 278 13.45 11.89 -12.32
C ASP A 278 12.21 12.63 -11.78
N ARG A 279 12.28 13.97 -11.74
CA ARG A 279 11.17 14.84 -11.35
C ARG A 279 10.50 15.41 -12.59
N LEU A 280 9.19 15.32 -12.64
CA LEU A 280 8.31 15.92 -13.63
C LEU A 280 7.59 17.12 -13.01
N THR A 281 7.62 18.25 -13.71
CA THR A 281 6.83 19.44 -13.39
C THR A 281 5.35 19.20 -13.67
N ALA A 282 4.48 20.08 -13.15
CA ALA A 282 3.05 20.06 -13.47
C ALA A 282 2.76 20.12 -14.99
N GLN A 283 3.56 20.88 -15.74
CA GLN A 283 3.40 20.97 -17.20
C GLN A 283 3.78 19.65 -17.88
N GLU A 284 4.94 19.08 -17.52
CA GLU A 284 5.37 17.79 -18.07
C GLU A 284 4.38 16.67 -17.73
N LEU A 285 3.80 16.68 -16.53
CA LEU A 285 2.74 15.75 -16.15
C LEU A 285 1.45 15.92 -16.96
N ALA A 286 1.06 17.16 -17.27
CA ALA A 286 -0.13 17.44 -18.08
C ALA A 286 0.00 16.91 -19.50
N GLU A 287 1.21 16.91 -20.04
CA GLU A 287 1.55 16.41 -21.38
C GLU A 287 2.05 14.95 -21.37
N ALA A 288 2.20 14.35 -20.18
CA ALA A 288 2.78 13.03 -20.03
C ALA A 288 1.92 11.98 -20.72
N THR A 289 2.59 11.15 -21.52
CA THR A 289 2.02 9.99 -22.18
C THR A 289 2.80 8.74 -21.80
N PHE A 290 2.19 7.56 -21.93
CA PHE A 290 2.87 6.30 -21.69
C PHE A 290 2.51 5.24 -22.72
N GLU A 291 3.43 4.31 -22.94
CA GLU A 291 3.24 3.11 -23.77
C GLU A 291 3.36 1.86 -22.88
N ALA A 292 2.40 0.95 -23.01
CA ALA A 292 2.39 -0.34 -22.31
C ALA A 292 2.82 -1.47 -23.26
N SER A 293 4.13 -1.59 -23.46
CA SER A 293 4.73 -2.57 -24.37
C SER A 293 4.49 -4.03 -23.89
N PRO A 294 4.17 -4.98 -24.79
CA PRO A 294 4.11 -6.40 -24.45
C PRO A 294 5.37 -6.98 -23.82
N GLN A 295 6.53 -6.39 -24.13
CA GLN A 295 7.84 -6.83 -23.67
C GLN A 295 8.23 -6.22 -22.31
N ALA A 296 7.53 -5.18 -21.86
CA ALA A 296 7.78 -4.49 -20.59
C ALA A 296 6.96 -5.12 -19.45
N LYS A 297 7.54 -6.11 -18.76
CA LYS A 297 6.88 -6.78 -17.63
C LYS A 297 6.93 -5.89 -16.38
N GLY A 298 5.78 -5.36 -15.97
CA GLY A 298 5.65 -4.57 -14.73
C GLY A 298 6.13 -3.13 -14.86
N GLU A 299 6.31 -2.65 -16.08
CA GLU A 299 6.80 -1.31 -16.39
C GLU A 299 5.98 -0.69 -17.53
N VAL A 300 5.96 0.64 -17.57
CA VAL A 300 5.52 1.40 -18.75
C VAL A 300 6.66 2.26 -19.25
N LEU A 301 6.59 2.65 -20.52
CA LEU A 301 7.52 3.61 -21.11
C LEU A 301 6.86 4.99 -21.05
N LEU A 302 7.40 5.89 -20.24
CA LEU A 302 6.85 7.23 -20.04
C LEU A 302 7.53 8.27 -20.94
N GLY A 303 6.71 9.11 -21.56
CA GLY A 303 7.10 10.24 -22.38
C GLY A 303 7.79 9.86 -23.69
N ARG A 304 8.23 10.88 -24.42
CA ARG A 304 8.91 10.72 -25.73
C ARG A 304 10.23 9.94 -25.62
N ASN A 305 10.92 10.07 -24.50
CA ASN A 305 12.18 9.38 -24.23
C ASN A 305 11.99 7.92 -23.80
N LYS A 306 10.75 7.43 -23.72
CA LYS A 306 10.40 6.06 -23.36
C LYS A 306 11.08 5.59 -22.07
N VAL A 307 11.07 6.44 -21.04
CA VAL A 307 11.69 6.15 -19.74
C VAL A 307 10.96 4.97 -19.10
N ARG A 308 11.67 3.93 -18.68
CA ARG A 308 11.06 2.80 -17.97
C ARG A 308 10.62 3.23 -16.57
N VAL A 309 9.38 2.97 -16.24
CA VAL A 309 8.76 3.39 -14.97
C VAL A 309 8.12 2.21 -14.29
N GLN A 310 8.42 2.01 -12.99
CA GLN A 310 7.83 0.99 -12.13
C GLN A 310 6.74 1.58 -11.22
N ALA A 311 6.92 2.84 -10.82
CA ALA A 311 5.90 3.61 -10.12
C ALA A 311 6.02 5.11 -10.40
N ILE A 312 4.92 5.84 -10.19
CA ILE A 312 4.85 7.30 -10.31
C ILE A 312 4.31 7.85 -8.99
N ALA A 313 5.03 8.77 -8.35
CA ALA A 313 4.57 9.46 -7.16
C ALA A 313 4.18 10.91 -7.47
N LEU A 314 2.89 11.21 -7.41
CA LEU A 314 2.32 12.53 -7.64
C LEU A 314 2.18 13.27 -6.32
N HIS A 315 2.46 14.57 -6.33
CA HIS A 315 2.38 15.41 -5.15
C HIS A 315 1.62 16.69 -5.44
N ARG A 316 0.71 17.07 -4.53
CA ARG A 316 0.02 18.36 -4.58
C ARG A 316 0.81 19.51 -3.95
N ARG A 317 1.89 19.17 -3.26
CA ARG A 317 2.86 20.12 -2.71
C ARG A 317 4.23 19.73 -3.23
N PRO A 318 5.06 20.70 -3.68
CA PRO A 318 6.42 20.40 -4.08
C PRO A 318 7.18 19.72 -2.94
N ILE A 319 7.90 18.65 -3.27
CA ILE A 319 8.76 17.93 -2.32
C ILE A 319 10.16 18.53 -2.40
N ASN A 320 10.74 18.81 -1.24
CA ASN A 320 12.17 19.11 -1.18
C ASN A 320 12.94 17.82 -1.47
N PRO A 321 13.85 17.78 -2.47
CA PRO A 321 14.62 16.57 -2.77
C PRO A 321 15.40 16.01 -1.57
N ALA A 322 15.77 16.86 -0.60
CA ALA A 322 16.42 16.44 0.64
C ALA A 322 15.51 15.59 1.56
N ASP A 323 14.18 15.71 1.41
CA ASP A 323 13.21 14.93 2.19
C ASP A 323 12.94 13.56 1.58
N ILE A 324 13.37 13.32 0.34
CA ILE A 324 13.26 12.00 -0.30
C ILE A 324 14.24 11.06 0.38
N PRO A 325 13.82 9.82 0.75
CA PRO A 325 14.75 8.83 1.30
C PRO A 325 15.96 8.62 0.39
N GLN A 326 17.12 9.09 0.84
CA GLN A 326 18.40 8.88 0.16
C GLN A 326 19.08 7.62 0.69
N PRO A 327 19.75 6.82 -0.15
CA PRO A 327 20.72 5.84 0.33
C PRO A 327 21.90 6.56 0.99
N LEU A 328 22.51 5.91 1.98
CA LEU A 328 23.83 6.30 2.47
C LEU A 328 24.91 5.89 1.45
N PRO A 329 26.12 6.48 1.49
CA PRO A 329 27.20 6.12 0.57
C PRO A 329 27.55 4.63 0.55
N ASP A 330 27.41 3.96 1.70
CA ASP A 330 27.62 2.52 1.89
C ASP A 330 26.37 1.67 1.58
N GLU A 331 25.34 2.26 0.97
CA GLU A 331 24.11 1.61 0.53
C GLU A 331 23.90 1.73 -1.00
N GLU A 332 24.80 2.40 -1.74
CA GLU A 332 24.65 2.71 -3.18
C GLU A 332 25.00 1.56 -4.16
N TRP A 333 25.16 0.34 -3.66
CA TRP A 333 25.57 -0.83 -4.47
C TRP A 333 24.48 -1.38 -5.39
#